data_AF-Q1YXR0-F1
#
_entry.id   AF-Q1YXR0-F1
#
_cell.length_a   1.000
_cell.length_b   1.000
_cell.length_c   1.000
_cell.angle_alpha   90.00
_cell.angle_beta   90.00
_cell.angle_gamma   90.00
#
_symmetry.space_group_name_H-M   'P 1'
#
loop_
_entity.id
_entity.type
_entity.pdbx_description
1 polymer ?
#
loop_
_entity_poly.entity_id
_entity_poly.type
_entity_poly.pdbx_seq_one_letter_code
_entity_poly.pdbx_strand_id
1 'polypeptide(L)'
;MGLFDAILGNAGEMSIADATEELSTILGPNEHIEIAYKLVRDMIVLTDQRLLLIDKQGLTGKKVEYRSIPYKAITMYTVESTGHFDLDAELKVWVSGQSEPISLEFNGKTNIYAMQGVLTAKIAGK
;
A
#
# COMPACT_ATOMS: atom_id res chain seq x y z
N MET A 1 19.77 -7.45 11.56
CA MET A 1 18.74 -8.07 12.43
C MET A 1 17.92 -6.96 13.04
N GLY A 2 17.02 -6.40 12.23
CA GLY A 2 16.19 -5.26 12.58
C GLY A 2 14.72 -5.67 12.52
N LEU A 3 13.84 -4.79 12.98
CA LEU A 3 12.38 -4.93 13.13
C LEU A 3 11.61 -5.50 11.90
N PHE A 4 12.26 -5.72 10.77
CA PHE A 4 11.73 -6.29 9.54
C PHE A 4 11.45 -7.81 9.61
N ASP A 5 12.18 -8.58 10.42
CA ASP A 5 11.95 -10.05 10.53
C ASP A 5 10.67 -10.43 11.29
N ALA A 6 10.02 -9.47 11.95
CA ALA A 6 8.84 -9.71 12.80
C ALA A 6 7.50 -9.60 12.05
N ILE A 7 7.50 -9.29 10.75
CA ILE A 7 6.28 -9.12 9.93
C ILE A 7 6.05 -10.36 9.02
N LEU A 8 6.79 -11.45 9.22
CA LEU A 8 6.55 -12.69 8.47
C LEU A 8 5.35 -13.46 9.06
N GLY A 9 4.14 -13.15 8.57
CA GLY A 9 2.95 -13.95 8.86
C GLY A 9 1.59 -13.31 8.61
N ASN A 10 1.51 -12.07 8.12
CA ASN A 10 0.23 -11.42 7.86
C ASN A 10 -0.34 -11.87 6.51
N ALA A 11 -1.60 -12.29 6.46
CA ALA A 11 -2.22 -12.69 5.21
C ALA A 11 -2.31 -11.50 4.24
N GLY A 12 -2.02 -11.76 2.95
CA GLY A 12 -1.99 -10.73 1.90
C GLY A 12 -0.66 -10.01 1.72
N GLU A 13 0.33 -10.20 2.58
CA GLU A 13 1.69 -9.66 2.38
C GLU A 13 2.46 -10.45 1.33
N MET A 14 3.08 -9.76 0.38
CA MET A 14 3.97 -10.36 -0.62
C MET A 14 5.40 -10.31 -0.14
N SER A 15 6.21 -11.30 -0.52
CA SER A 15 7.65 -11.19 -0.30
C SER A 15 8.20 -10.03 -1.13
N ILE A 16 9.20 -9.32 -0.59
CA ILE A 16 9.85 -8.21 -1.30
C ILE A 16 10.44 -8.70 -2.63
N ALA A 17 10.97 -9.93 -2.66
CA ALA A 17 11.53 -10.53 -3.87
C ALA A 17 10.47 -10.70 -4.97
N ASP A 18 9.33 -11.32 -4.65
CA ASP A 18 8.26 -11.55 -5.62
C ASP A 18 7.67 -10.22 -6.13
N ALA A 19 7.45 -9.26 -5.23
CA ALA A 19 6.94 -7.95 -5.59
C ALA A 19 7.94 -7.17 -6.47
N THR A 20 9.24 -7.28 -6.20
CA THR A 20 10.29 -6.63 -7.00
C THR A 20 10.37 -7.25 -8.39
N GLU A 21 10.25 -8.58 -8.50
CA GLU A 21 10.21 -9.26 -9.79
C GLU A 21 8.99 -8.82 -10.62
N GLU A 22 7.78 -8.83 -10.02
CA GLU A 22 6.53 -8.43 -10.68
C GLU A 22 6.55 -6.96 -11.14
N LEU A 23 7.20 -6.07 -10.38
CA LEU A 23 7.18 -4.61 -10.63
C LEU A 23 8.48 -4.06 -11.20
N SER A 24 9.45 -4.91 -11.50
CA SER A 24 10.81 -4.55 -11.97
C SER A 24 10.83 -3.55 -13.13
N THR A 25 9.83 -3.60 -14.03
CA THR A 25 9.75 -2.73 -15.21
C THR A 25 9.24 -1.31 -14.93
N ILE A 26 8.60 -1.08 -13.77
CA ILE A 26 7.99 0.20 -13.40
C ILE A 26 8.66 0.88 -12.20
N LEU A 27 9.56 0.17 -11.53
CA LEU A 27 10.42 0.73 -10.49
C LEU A 27 11.46 1.67 -11.11
N GLY A 28 11.69 2.80 -10.44
CA GLY A 28 12.74 3.74 -10.82
C GLY A 28 14.14 3.20 -10.54
N PRO A 29 15.18 3.83 -11.09
CA PRO A 29 16.56 3.50 -10.74
C PRO A 29 16.80 3.68 -9.24
N ASN A 30 17.31 2.64 -8.58
CA ASN A 30 17.55 2.60 -7.13
C ASN A 30 16.28 2.76 -6.27
N GLU A 31 15.10 2.53 -6.83
CA GLU A 31 13.86 2.43 -6.05
C GLU A 31 13.77 1.02 -5.43
N HIS A 32 13.47 0.96 -4.13
CA HIS A 32 13.39 -0.28 -3.38
C HIS A 32 11.99 -0.45 -2.77
N ILE A 33 11.40 -1.64 -2.96
CA ILE A 33 10.15 -2.00 -2.29
C ILE A 33 10.47 -2.29 -0.83
N GLU A 34 9.75 -1.64 0.08
CA GLU A 34 9.85 -1.90 1.51
C GLU A 34 8.74 -2.83 1.97
N ILE A 35 7.51 -2.62 1.48
CA ILE A 35 6.34 -3.45 1.79
C ILE A 35 5.45 -3.55 0.56
N ALA A 36 4.89 -4.73 0.32
CA ALA A 36 3.89 -4.96 -0.72
C ALA A 36 2.74 -5.82 -0.17
N TYR A 37 1.51 -5.36 -0.37
CA TYR A 37 0.29 -6.08 -0.06
C TYR A 37 -0.49 -6.35 -1.33
N LYS A 38 -1.04 -7.56 -1.43
CA LYS A 38 -1.96 -7.99 -2.49
C LYS A 38 -3.37 -8.17 -1.93
N LEU A 39 -4.27 -7.31 -2.35
CA LEU A 39 -5.66 -7.26 -1.94
C LEU A 39 -6.55 -7.94 -2.97
N VAL A 40 -6.69 -9.27 -2.91
CA VAL A 40 -7.47 -10.09 -3.87
C VAL A 40 -6.99 -9.90 -5.33
N ARG A 41 -7.33 -8.77 -5.96
CA ARG A 41 -6.95 -8.35 -7.31
C ARG A 41 -5.94 -7.20 -7.31
N ASP A 42 -6.03 -6.30 -6.33
CA ASP A 42 -5.28 -5.05 -6.30
C ASP A 42 -3.97 -5.22 -5.54
N MET A 43 -3.05 -4.27 -5.69
CA MET A 43 -1.81 -4.23 -4.92
C MET A 43 -1.55 -2.85 -4.37
N ILE A 44 -0.98 -2.83 -3.18
CA ILE A 44 -0.51 -1.63 -2.49
C ILE A 44 0.95 -1.85 -2.17
N VAL A 45 1.79 -0.95 -2.65
CA VAL A 45 3.24 -1.09 -2.55
C VAL A 45 3.81 0.20 -1.99
N LEU A 46 4.56 0.08 -0.92
CA LEU A 46 5.32 1.17 -0.33
C LEU A 46 6.78 0.95 -0.75
N THR A 47 7.32 1.92 -1.48
CA THR A 47 8.74 1.96 -1.81
C THR A 47 9.47 2.93 -0.89
N ASP A 48 10.76 3.10 -1.08
CA ASP A 48 11.50 4.17 -0.43
C ASP A 48 11.09 5.58 -0.93
N GLN A 49 10.40 5.68 -2.07
CA GLN A 49 10.10 6.95 -2.76
C GLN A 49 8.61 7.31 -2.83
N ARG A 50 7.70 6.32 -2.91
CA ARG A 50 6.28 6.56 -3.16
C ARG A 50 5.38 5.44 -2.62
N LEU A 51 4.12 5.80 -2.42
CA LEU A 51 3.01 4.86 -2.35
C LEU A 51 2.56 4.56 -3.79
N LEU A 52 2.56 3.29 -4.17
CA LEU A 52 2.09 2.80 -5.46
C LEU A 52 0.84 1.96 -5.26
N LEU A 53 -0.24 2.35 -5.92
CA LEU A 53 -1.52 1.63 -5.93
C LEU A 53 -1.73 1.01 -7.31
N ILE A 54 -2.05 -0.27 -7.34
CA ILE A 54 -2.25 -1.03 -8.59
C ILE A 54 -3.65 -1.62 -8.55
N ASP A 55 -4.53 -1.10 -9.39
CA ASP A 55 -5.92 -1.54 -9.49
C ASP A 55 -6.13 -2.33 -10.80
N LYS A 56 -6.64 -3.56 -10.67
CA LYS A 56 -6.98 -4.41 -11.84
C LYS A 56 -8.47 -4.30 -12.17
N GLN A 57 -8.77 -3.39 -13.08
CA GLN A 57 -10.13 -3.02 -13.47
C GLN A 57 -10.80 -3.98 -14.45
N GLY A 58 -12.14 -4.01 -14.38
CA GLY A 58 -13.01 -4.70 -15.33
C GLY A 58 -13.14 -6.21 -15.13
N LEU A 59 -14.05 -6.84 -15.89
CA LEU A 59 -14.37 -8.26 -15.76
C LEU A 59 -13.19 -9.18 -16.13
N THR A 60 -12.36 -8.77 -17.09
CA THR A 60 -11.20 -9.55 -17.55
C THR A 60 -9.92 -9.25 -16.78
N GLY A 61 -9.89 -8.17 -15.98
CA GLY A 61 -8.70 -7.72 -15.25
C GLY A 61 -7.54 -7.27 -16.15
N LYS A 62 -7.76 -7.10 -17.45
CA LYS A 62 -6.72 -6.71 -18.42
C LYS A 62 -6.36 -5.23 -18.33
N LYS A 63 -7.29 -4.40 -17.87
CA LYS A 63 -7.03 -2.98 -17.66
C LYS A 63 -6.41 -2.84 -16.27
N VAL A 64 -5.21 -2.31 -16.20
CA VAL A 64 -4.51 -2.08 -14.94
C VAL A 64 -4.22 -0.59 -14.82
N GLU A 65 -4.59 0.01 -13.70
CA GLU A 65 -4.23 1.38 -13.35
C GLU A 65 -3.09 1.34 -12.34
N TYR A 66 -2.01 2.06 -12.63
CA TYR A 66 -0.87 2.23 -11.73
C TYR A 66 -0.84 3.68 -11.25
N ARG A 67 -1.15 3.91 -9.98
CA ARG A 67 -1.21 5.24 -9.38
C ARG A 67 -0.03 5.45 -8.45
N SER A 68 0.87 6.34 -8.84
CA SER A 68 2.07 6.69 -8.08
C SER A 68 1.84 7.96 -7.28
N ILE A 69 1.97 7.87 -5.96
CA ILE A 69 1.76 8.98 -5.02
C ILE A 69 3.06 9.20 -4.25
N PRO A 70 3.86 10.23 -4.60
CA PRO A 70 5.04 10.58 -3.83
C PRO A 70 4.67 10.91 -2.38
N TYR A 71 5.47 10.46 -1.41
CA TYR A 71 5.15 10.69 0.01
C TYR A 71 5.00 12.17 0.36
N LYS A 72 5.82 13.03 -0.23
CA LYS A 72 5.75 14.50 -0.07
C LYS A 72 4.42 15.12 -0.53
N ALA A 73 3.65 14.42 -1.35
CA ALA A 73 2.37 14.90 -1.84
C ALA A 73 1.20 14.46 -0.93
N ILE A 74 1.44 13.54 0.01
CA ILE A 74 0.39 13.09 0.95
C ILE A 74 0.30 14.11 2.09
N THR A 75 -0.86 14.75 2.21
CA THR A 75 -1.09 15.78 3.23
C THR A 75 -1.75 15.23 4.49
N MET A 76 -2.49 14.13 4.35
CA MET A 76 -3.21 13.46 5.44
C MET A 76 -3.52 12.03 5.02
N TYR A 77 -3.59 11.11 5.98
CA TYR A 77 -4.26 9.84 5.78
C TYR A 77 -5.10 9.48 7.02
N THR A 78 -6.10 8.63 6.84
CA THR A 78 -6.88 8.03 7.93
C THR A 78 -6.97 6.53 7.74
N VAL A 79 -7.01 5.77 8.83
CA VAL A 79 -7.41 4.36 8.80
C VAL A 79 -8.64 4.19 9.68
N GLU A 80 -9.68 3.63 9.10
CA GLU A 80 -10.97 3.39 9.74
C GLU A 80 -11.20 1.88 9.84
N SER A 81 -11.55 1.38 11.02
CA SER A 81 -11.97 -0.01 11.22
C SER A 81 -13.49 -0.09 11.19
N THR A 82 -14.04 -1.09 10.50
CA THR A 82 -15.48 -1.32 10.48
C THR A 82 -15.86 -2.17 11.69
N GLY A 83 -16.35 -1.53 12.76
CA GLY A 83 -16.59 -2.18 14.05
C GLY A 83 -17.60 -3.35 14.00
N HIS A 84 -17.31 -4.37 14.82
CA HIS A 84 -17.94 -5.70 15.00
C HIS A 84 -17.44 -6.79 14.04
N PHE A 85 -16.43 -7.54 14.50
CA PHE A 85 -15.95 -8.82 13.94
C PHE A 85 -15.41 -8.82 12.51
N ASP A 86 -15.69 -7.80 11.70
CA ASP A 86 -15.05 -7.63 10.41
C ASP A 86 -13.66 -7.04 10.62
N LEU A 87 -12.68 -7.82 10.19
CA LEU A 87 -11.29 -7.42 10.09
C LEU A 87 -11.08 -6.39 8.95
N ASP A 88 -12.16 -5.97 8.30
CA ASP A 88 -12.16 -5.02 7.20
C ASP A 88 -11.77 -3.62 7.70
N ALA A 89 -11.01 -2.91 6.86
CA ALA A 89 -10.54 -1.57 7.18
C ALA A 89 -10.47 -0.72 5.92
N GLU A 90 -10.58 0.59 6.08
CA GLU A 90 -10.46 1.54 4.98
C GLU A 90 -9.29 2.48 5.22
N LEU A 91 -8.35 2.56 4.27
CA LEU A 91 -7.33 3.61 4.23
C LEU A 91 -7.83 4.73 3.30
N LYS A 92 -7.82 5.96 3.80
CA LYS A 92 -8.06 7.16 2.99
C LYS A 92 -6.80 7.99 2.94
N VAL A 93 -6.37 8.40 1.75
CA VAL A 93 -5.15 9.20 1.53
C VAL A 93 -5.52 10.49 0.82
N TRP A 94 -5.21 11.63 1.43
CA TRP A 94 -5.35 12.95 0.80
C TRP A 94 -4.06 13.34 0.11
N VAL A 95 -4.19 13.70 -1.16
CA VAL A 95 -3.09 14.19 -1.99
C VAL A 95 -3.23 15.69 -2.15
N SER A 96 -2.12 16.42 -2.00
CA SER A 96 -2.06 17.87 -2.18
C SER A 96 -2.75 18.30 -3.48
N GLY A 97 -3.73 19.18 -3.37
CA GLY A 97 -4.53 19.69 -4.51
C GLY A 97 -5.77 18.86 -4.86
N GLN A 98 -6.03 17.75 -4.16
CA GLN A 98 -7.28 16.99 -4.28
C GLN A 98 -8.18 17.23 -3.07
N SER A 99 -9.47 17.51 -3.32
CA SER A 99 -10.46 17.70 -2.25
C SER A 99 -10.92 16.37 -1.65
N GLU A 100 -11.07 15.35 -2.49
CA GLU A 100 -11.50 14.02 -2.11
C GLU A 100 -10.29 13.11 -1.86
N PRO A 101 -10.37 12.21 -0.85
CA PRO A 101 -9.33 11.22 -0.63
C PRO A 101 -9.36 10.12 -1.70
N ILE A 102 -8.23 9.43 -1.81
CA ILE A 102 -8.16 8.11 -2.42
C ILE A 102 -8.48 7.08 -1.33
N SER A 103 -9.62 6.40 -1.46
CA SER A 103 -10.04 5.30 -0.58
C SER A 103 -9.53 3.96 -1.08
N LEU A 104 -9.06 3.13 -0.15
CA LEU A 104 -8.62 1.76 -0.36
C LEU A 104 -9.26 0.88 0.71
N GLU A 105 -10.05 -0.09 0.28
CA GLU A 105 -10.70 -1.06 1.16
C GLU A 105 -9.82 -2.29 1.32
N PHE A 106 -9.62 -2.68 2.58
CA PHE A 106 -8.89 -3.87 2.97
C PHE A 106 -9.89 -4.88 3.48
N ASN A 107 -9.82 -6.09 2.93
CA ASN A 107 -10.52 -7.19 3.54
C ASN A 107 -9.77 -7.67 4.78
N GLY A 108 -10.52 -8.40 5.59
CA GLY A 108 -10.14 -8.88 6.89
C GLY A 108 -8.87 -9.69 7.04
N LYS A 109 -8.28 -10.14 5.94
CA LYS A 109 -7.07 -10.94 6.00
C LYS A 109 -5.82 -10.07 6.05
N THR A 110 -5.92 -8.79 5.69
CA THR A 110 -4.76 -7.91 5.57
C THR A 110 -4.53 -7.11 6.83
N ASN A 111 -3.34 -7.23 7.42
CA ASN A 111 -2.97 -6.46 8.60
C ASN A 111 -2.62 -5.01 8.24
N ILE A 112 -3.66 -4.19 8.08
CA ILE A 112 -3.55 -2.76 7.76
C ILE A 112 -2.75 -1.97 8.81
N TYR A 113 -2.71 -2.45 10.06
CA TYR A 113 -2.11 -1.74 11.17
C TYR A 113 -0.58 -1.70 11.07
N ALA A 114 0.05 -2.75 10.54
CA ALA A 114 1.49 -2.76 10.29
C ALA A 114 1.89 -1.69 9.26
N MET A 115 1.07 -1.50 8.23
CA MET A 115 1.29 -0.50 7.18
C MET A 115 1.23 0.93 7.71
N GLN A 116 0.41 1.21 8.74
CA GLN A 116 0.31 2.56 9.32
C GLN A 116 1.66 3.06 9.86
N GLY A 117 2.43 2.20 10.53
CA GLY A 117 3.73 2.58 11.09
C GLY A 117 4.73 2.98 10.00
N VAL A 118 4.78 2.21 8.91
CA VAL A 118 5.67 2.49 7.77
C VAL A 118 5.23 3.74 7.01
N LEU A 119 3.93 3.88 6.76
CA LEU A 119 3.39 5.06 6.10
C LEU A 119 3.66 6.34 6.93
N THR A 120 3.52 6.26 8.25
CA THR A 120 3.89 7.35 9.16
C THR A 120 5.36 7.72 9.02
N ALA A 121 6.26 6.74 9.04
CA ALA A 121 7.70 6.98 8.92
C ALA A 121 8.05 7.70 7.61
N LYS A 122 7.38 7.35 6.50
CA LYS A 122 7.58 7.95 5.19
C LYS A 122 7.00 9.35 5.04
N ILE A 123 5.81 9.60 5.58
CA ILE A 123 5.13 10.90 5.45
C ILE A 123 5.70 11.92 6.44
N ALA A 124 6.01 11.51 7.67
CA ALA A 124 6.47 12.41 8.74
C ALA A 124 7.90 12.93 8.52
N GLY A 125 8.67 12.35 7.59
CA GLY A 125 9.95 12.89 7.12
C GLY A 125 11.07 12.94 8.16
N LYS A 126 11.26 11.86 8.95
CA LYS A 126 12.46 11.72 9.79
C LYS A 126 13.67 11.28 8.99
#